data_AF-A0A4R2C7I5-F1
#
_entry.id   AF-A0A4R2C7I5-F1
#
_cell.length_a   1.000
_cell.length_b   1.000
_cell.length_c   1.000
_cell.angle_alpha   90.00
_cell.angle_beta   90.00
_cell.angle_gamma   90.00
#
_symmetry.space_group_name_H-M   'P 1'
#
loop_
_entity.id
_entity.type
_entity.pdbx_description
1 polymer ?
#
loop_
_entity_poly.entity_id
_entity_poly.type
_entity_poly.pdbx_seq_one_letter_code
_entity_poly.pdbx_strand_id
1 'polypeptide(L)'
;MGYQRTRKADGTWQPGFTPSTDVGFAQGSSATYTWMVPQGRLRTGSGDERQRSTAGRFFHDDAGNWAVKGGSALRYDPTNEPGLHTPWLYNGLGVAWKTQATTREIVDTVYGIGPSGLPGNADLGSLSACVFAASGCSRRRRAGRRCWSGVPCCRKFELRRSNGVRLTVEAPGTSYANQYVQSLTLNGKPRAEPWLPESFITRGGRISARMGAAPSNWGTAPVDHY
;
A
#
# COMPACT_ATOMS: atom_id res chain seq x y z
N MET A 1 11.34 -7.61 13.65
CA MET A 1 10.25 -8.51 13.26
C MET A 1 10.86 -9.84 12.87
N GLY A 2 10.20 -10.97 13.11
CA GLY A 2 10.62 -12.27 12.57
C GLY A 2 10.06 -12.49 11.17
N TYR A 3 10.63 -13.41 10.42
CA TYR A 3 10.16 -13.81 9.09
C TYR A 3 9.27 -15.06 9.17
N GLN A 4 8.30 -15.17 8.27
CA GLN A 4 7.51 -16.40 8.13
C GLN A 4 8.39 -17.55 7.67
N ARG A 5 8.24 -18.74 8.26
CA ARG A 5 9.08 -19.90 7.95
C ARG A 5 8.23 -21.13 7.72
N THR A 6 8.64 -21.93 6.75
CA THR A 6 7.98 -23.19 6.39
C THR A 6 8.23 -24.25 7.46
N ARG A 7 7.14 -24.86 7.91
CA ARG A 7 7.12 -25.94 8.90
C ARG A 7 6.63 -27.22 8.22
N LYS A 8 7.34 -28.32 8.41
CA LYS A 8 6.99 -29.63 7.87
C LYS A 8 5.82 -30.24 8.65
N ALA A 9 5.19 -31.27 8.07
CA ALA A 9 4.07 -31.98 8.69
C ALA A 9 4.44 -32.63 10.03
N ASP A 10 5.70 -33.06 10.21
CA ASP A 10 6.25 -33.60 11.46
C ASP A 10 6.50 -32.52 12.55
N GLY A 11 6.22 -31.26 12.25
CA GLY A 11 6.42 -30.14 13.16
C GLY A 11 7.84 -29.58 13.21
N THR A 12 8.78 -30.16 12.48
CA THR A 12 10.14 -29.61 12.34
C THR A 12 10.17 -28.44 11.36
N TRP A 13 11.16 -27.56 11.52
CA TRP A 13 11.35 -26.44 10.59
C TRP A 13 12.11 -26.89 9.35
N GLN A 14 11.76 -26.32 8.19
CA GLN A 14 12.57 -26.50 6.99
C GLN A 14 14.01 -25.99 7.24
N PRO A 15 15.06 -26.80 7.04
CA PRO A 15 16.45 -26.40 7.24
C PRO A 15 16.90 -25.37 6.18
N GLY A 16 18.05 -24.72 6.41
CA GLY A 16 18.64 -23.78 5.45
C GLY A 16 17.88 -22.46 5.27
N PHE A 17 17.09 -22.06 6.29
CA PHE A 17 16.26 -20.87 6.21
C PHE A 17 17.07 -19.57 6.11
N THR A 18 16.73 -18.77 5.10
CA THR A 18 17.08 -17.35 5.00
C THR A 18 15.81 -16.55 4.65
N PRO A 19 15.79 -15.23 4.83
CA PRO A 19 14.64 -14.42 4.41
C PRO A 19 14.36 -14.46 2.91
N SER A 20 15.34 -14.85 2.08
CA SER A 20 15.17 -15.02 0.64
C SER A 20 14.63 -16.41 0.24
N THR A 21 14.44 -17.33 1.20
CA THR A 21 13.89 -18.66 0.91
C THR A 21 12.49 -18.56 0.30
N ASP A 22 12.28 -19.28 -0.80
CA ASP A 22 11.03 -19.44 -1.55
C ASP A 22 10.28 -20.72 -1.20
N VAL A 23 10.96 -21.73 -0.64
CA VAL A 23 10.36 -23.00 -0.23
C VAL A 23 9.18 -22.79 0.71
N GLY A 24 7.99 -23.18 0.26
CA GLY A 24 6.71 -23.01 0.99
C GLY A 24 5.97 -21.71 0.68
N PHE A 25 6.46 -20.91 -0.26
CA PHE A 25 5.85 -19.68 -0.74
C PHE A 25 5.59 -19.77 -2.25
N ALA A 26 4.48 -19.19 -2.72
CA ALA A 26 4.17 -19.15 -4.15
C ALA A 26 4.64 -17.83 -4.74
N GLN A 27 5.54 -17.91 -5.73
CA GLN A 27 6.04 -16.76 -6.51
C GLN A 27 6.59 -15.59 -5.67
N GLY A 28 7.28 -15.94 -4.57
CA GLY A 28 7.89 -14.96 -3.69
C GLY A 28 8.71 -15.65 -2.61
N SER A 29 9.32 -14.84 -1.76
CA SER A 29 10.11 -15.33 -0.63
C SER A 29 9.37 -15.17 0.70
N SER A 30 9.96 -15.73 1.73
CA SER A 30 9.63 -15.43 3.13
C SER A 30 9.60 -13.92 3.41
N ALA A 31 10.53 -13.13 2.85
CA ALA A 31 10.56 -11.68 3.02
C ALA A 31 9.32 -10.99 2.45
N THR A 32 8.82 -11.43 1.28
CA THR A 32 7.58 -10.92 0.68
C THR A 32 6.36 -11.35 1.50
N TYR A 33 6.26 -12.64 1.81
CA TYR A 33 5.08 -13.20 2.49
C TYR A 33 4.94 -12.77 3.94
N THR A 34 6.03 -12.35 4.60
CA THR A 34 5.98 -11.81 5.97
C THR A 34 5.00 -10.64 6.11
N TRP A 35 4.75 -9.90 5.03
CA TRP A 35 3.78 -8.81 4.96
C TRP A 35 2.35 -9.26 4.67
N MET A 36 2.15 -10.48 4.18
CA MET A 36 0.86 -11.08 3.85
C MET A 36 0.14 -11.58 5.12
N VAL A 37 -0.16 -10.65 6.02
CA VAL A 37 -1.06 -10.91 7.15
C VAL A 37 -2.26 -9.96 7.09
N PRO A 38 -3.09 -10.07 6.03
CA PRO A 38 -4.16 -9.10 5.80
C PRO A 38 -5.22 -9.09 6.91
N GLN A 39 -5.36 -10.19 7.66
CA GLN A 39 -6.33 -10.39 8.74
C GLN A 39 -5.86 -10.02 10.16
N GLY A 40 -4.56 -9.85 10.46
CA GLY A 40 -4.11 -9.41 11.79
C GLY A 40 -2.62 -9.60 12.11
N ARG A 41 -2.13 -8.89 13.14
CA ARG A 41 -0.80 -8.94 13.75
C ARG A 41 0.35 -8.18 13.07
N LEU A 42 0.07 -7.06 12.43
CA LEU A 42 0.97 -5.92 12.64
C LEU A 42 0.57 -5.34 14.00
N ARG A 43 1.51 -5.26 14.95
CA ARG A 43 1.34 -4.44 16.15
C ARG A 43 1.12 -2.99 15.68
N THR A 44 -0.14 -2.57 15.57
CA THR A 44 -0.50 -1.22 15.15
C THR A 44 -0.36 -0.27 16.34
N GLY A 45 0.09 0.95 16.05
CA GLY A 45 0.39 1.95 17.07
C GLY A 45 1.62 2.77 16.71
N SER A 46 1.72 3.97 17.26
CA SER A 46 2.82 4.92 17.01
C SER A 46 4.21 4.45 17.48
N GLY A 47 4.29 3.29 18.16
CA GLY A 47 5.47 2.76 18.83
C GLY A 47 6.00 1.41 18.32
N ASP A 48 5.69 0.97 17.09
CA ASP A 48 6.41 -0.18 16.49
C ASP A 48 7.46 0.28 15.46
N GLU A 49 8.48 0.99 15.96
CA GLU A 49 9.65 1.42 15.19
C GLU A 49 10.34 0.25 14.49
N ARG A 50 10.30 -0.94 15.10
CA ARG A 50 10.88 -2.15 14.53
C ARG A 50 10.15 -2.57 13.25
N GLN A 51 8.82 -2.50 13.21
CA GLN A 51 8.04 -2.75 11.99
C GLN A 51 8.27 -1.65 10.94
N ARG A 52 8.30 -0.37 11.35
CA ARG A 52 8.59 0.74 10.44
C ARG A 52 9.98 0.63 9.81
N SER A 53 10.98 0.22 10.59
CA SER A 53 12.34 -0.03 10.13
C SER A 53 12.42 -1.24 9.20
N THR A 54 11.76 -2.35 9.56
CA THR A 54 11.68 -3.53 8.69
C THR A 54 10.98 -3.22 7.36
N ALA A 55 9.90 -2.43 7.38
CA ALA A 55 9.23 -1.98 6.15
C ALA A 55 10.12 -1.03 5.34
N GLY A 56 10.85 -0.12 6.02
CA GLY A 56 11.82 0.76 5.38
C GLY A 56 12.86 -0.01 4.57
N ARG A 57 13.46 -1.05 5.18
CA ARG A 57 14.41 -1.95 4.52
C ARG A 57 13.78 -2.81 3.43
N PHE A 58 12.46 -3.02 3.44
CA PHE A 58 11.81 -3.76 2.35
C PHE A 58 11.70 -2.93 1.07
N PHE A 59 11.53 -1.61 1.20
CA PHE A 59 11.39 -0.68 0.07
C PHE A 59 12.66 0.06 -0.31
N HIS A 60 13.72 -0.03 0.50
CA HIS A 60 15.01 0.63 0.23
C HIS A 60 16.15 -0.36 0.41
N ASP A 61 17.23 -0.20 -0.36
CA ASP A 61 18.48 -0.94 -0.18
C ASP A 61 19.28 -0.45 1.05
N ASP A 62 20.46 -1.03 1.27
CA ASP A 62 21.28 -0.71 2.44
C ASP A 62 21.97 0.67 2.33
N ALA A 63 22.04 1.24 1.12
CA ALA A 63 22.48 2.61 0.87
C ALA A 63 21.32 3.63 0.99
N GLY A 64 20.09 3.16 1.18
CA GLY A 64 18.90 4.00 1.30
C GLY A 64 18.26 4.36 -0.04
N ASN A 65 18.68 3.78 -1.16
CA ASN A 65 18.02 3.99 -2.45
C ASN A 65 16.73 3.16 -2.54
N TRP A 66 15.77 3.61 -3.36
CA TRP A 66 14.55 2.84 -3.61
C TRP A 66 14.84 1.48 -4.23
N ALA A 67 14.29 0.44 -3.61
CA ALA A 67 14.35 -0.95 -4.03
C ALA A 67 12.93 -1.47 -4.34
N VAL A 68 12.25 -0.80 -5.28
CA VAL A 68 10.83 -1.06 -5.60
C VAL A 68 10.60 -1.63 -7.01
N LYS A 69 11.68 -1.89 -7.76
CA LYS A 69 11.64 -2.36 -9.16
C LYS A 69 11.68 -3.88 -9.30
N GLY A 70 11.72 -4.63 -8.19
CA GLY A 70 11.93 -6.07 -8.19
C GLY A 70 13.40 -6.47 -8.34
N GLY A 71 13.64 -7.76 -8.59
CA GLY A 71 15.00 -8.31 -8.80
C GLY A 71 15.75 -8.72 -7.52
N SER A 72 15.12 -8.60 -6.35
CA SER A 72 15.68 -9.09 -5.09
C SER A 72 14.63 -9.83 -4.27
N ALA A 73 14.92 -11.08 -3.92
CA ALA A 73 14.09 -11.89 -3.03
C ALA A 73 13.98 -11.32 -1.60
N LEU A 74 14.70 -10.25 -1.27
CA LEU A 74 14.64 -9.60 0.05
C LEU A 74 13.84 -8.29 0.06
N ARG A 75 13.47 -7.77 -1.11
CA ARG A 75 12.91 -6.43 -1.29
C ARG A 75 11.53 -6.50 -1.95
N TYR A 76 10.89 -5.34 -2.08
CA TYR A 76 9.61 -5.24 -2.78
C TYR A 76 9.74 -5.64 -4.24
N ASP A 77 8.83 -6.52 -4.66
CA ASP A 77 8.70 -6.96 -6.04
C ASP A 77 7.33 -6.54 -6.58
N PRO A 78 7.27 -5.60 -7.55
CA PRO A 78 6.02 -5.18 -8.17
C PRO A 78 5.50 -6.16 -9.23
N THR A 79 6.28 -7.19 -9.58
CA THR A 79 5.96 -8.13 -10.67
C THR A 79 5.06 -9.28 -10.22
N ASN A 80 4.74 -9.36 -8.92
CA ASN A 80 4.01 -10.47 -8.33
C ASN A 80 3.02 -10.04 -7.23
N GLU A 81 1.92 -10.76 -7.06
CA GLU A 81 0.81 -10.38 -6.18
C GLU A 81 1.10 -10.38 -4.66
N PRO A 82 1.87 -11.31 -4.07
CA PRO A 82 2.03 -11.47 -2.62
C PRO A 82 2.51 -10.23 -1.86
N GLY A 83 3.18 -9.30 -2.55
CA GLY A 83 3.74 -8.08 -1.97
C GLY A 83 2.96 -6.79 -2.27
N LEU A 84 2.02 -6.79 -3.22
CA LEU A 84 1.46 -5.55 -3.77
C LEU A 84 0.77 -4.68 -2.71
N HIS A 85 0.15 -5.25 -1.68
CA HIS A 85 -0.53 -4.48 -0.64
C HIS A 85 0.42 -3.82 0.38
N THR A 86 1.71 -4.18 0.38
CA THR A 86 2.68 -3.81 1.42
C THR A 86 2.83 -2.30 1.62
N PRO A 87 2.85 -1.43 0.57
CA PRO A 87 2.99 0.02 0.76
C PRO A 87 1.90 0.60 1.66
N TRP A 88 0.67 0.08 1.57
CA TRP A 88 -0.44 0.56 2.39
C TRP A 88 -0.33 0.17 3.86
N LEU A 89 0.55 -0.76 4.25
CA LEU A 89 0.74 -1.09 5.67
C LEU A 89 1.21 0.12 6.49
N TYR A 90 1.93 1.06 5.87
CA TYR A 90 2.40 2.29 6.52
C TYR A 90 1.27 3.17 7.08
N ASN A 91 0.10 3.17 6.45
CA ASN A 91 -1.10 3.87 6.95
C ASN A 91 -1.54 3.31 8.34
N GLY A 92 -1.29 2.03 8.63
CA GLY A 92 -1.63 1.36 9.90
C GLY A 92 -0.52 1.50 10.93
N LEU A 93 0.68 1.87 10.49
CA LEU A 93 1.84 2.17 11.31
C LEU A 93 1.91 3.66 11.70
N GLY A 94 0.87 4.44 11.42
CA GLY A 94 0.82 5.88 11.72
C GLY A 94 1.85 6.71 10.95
N VAL A 95 2.32 6.22 9.80
CA VAL A 95 3.28 6.92 8.93
C VAL A 95 2.74 6.95 7.50
N ALA A 96 1.49 7.39 7.34
CA ALA A 96 0.79 7.40 6.05
C ALA A 96 1.57 8.12 4.94
N TRP A 97 2.39 9.12 5.27
CA TRP A 97 3.27 9.79 4.30
C TRP A 97 4.25 8.82 3.61
N LYS A 98 4.66 7.73 4.25
CA LYS A 98 5.49 6.68 3.63
C LYS A 98 4.71 5.87 2.60
N THR A 99 3.43 5.56 2.85
CA THR A 99 2.55 5.01 1.80
C THR A 99 2.56 5.93 0.59
N GLN A 100 2.50 7.24 0.84
CA GLN A 100 2.38 8.23 -0.22
C GLN A 100 3.66 8.31 -1.07
N ALA A 101 4.83 8.41 -0.43
CA ALA A 101 6.11 8.39 -1.12
C ALA A 101 6.35 7.07 -1.86
N THR A 102 6.11 5.92 -1.20
CA THR A 102 6.37 4.60 -1.80
C THR A 102 5.46 4.31 -2.99
N THR A 103 4.16 4.61 -2.89
CA THR A 103 3.23 4.40 -4.02
C THR A 103 3.53 5.34 -5.19
N ARG A 104 3.97 6.57 -4.92
CA ARG A 104 4.41 7.51 -5.95
C ARG A 104 5.65 7.00 -6.68
N GLU A 105 6.67 6.56 -5.93
CA GLU A 105 7.90 6.00 -6.50
C GLU A 105 7.60 4.78 -7.38
N ILE A 106 6.75 3.87 -6.90
CA ILE A 106 6.34 2.70 -7.69
C ILE A 106 5.69 3.14 -9.00
N VAL A 107 4.70 4.05 -8.96
CA VAL A 107 4.03 4.52 -10.18
C VAL A 107 5.00 5.18 -11.14
N ASP A 108 5.89 6.05 -10.65
CA ASP A 108 6.79 6.85 -11.49
C ASP A 108 7.95 6.02 -12.08
N THR A 109 8.34 4.90 -11.45
CA THR A 109 9.54 4.15 -11.86
C THR A 109 9.30 2.74 -12.38
N VAL A 110 8.13 2.18 -12.10
CA VAL A 110 7.78 0.78 -12.44
C VAL A 110 6.78 0.72 -13.59
N TYR A 111 5.93 1.74 -13.75
CA TYR A 111 4.91 1.78 -14.79
C TYR A 111 5.26 2.82 -15.86
N GLY A 112 4.95 2.49 -17.11
CA GLY A 112 5.19 3.36 -18.27
C GLY A 112 4.05 3.33 -19.27
N ILE A 113 4.16 4.17 -20.30
CA ILE A 113 3.23 4.19 -21.43
C ILE A 113 3.81 3.30 -22.54
N GLY A 114 2.98 2.43 -23.12
CA GLY A 114 3.35 1.61 -24.29
C GLY A 114 3.39 0.10 -24.01
N PRO A 115 3.76 -0.72 -25.02
CA PRO A 115 3.68 -2.18 -24.96
C PRO A 115 4.51 -2.83 -23.84
N SER A 116 5.55 -2.15 -23.36
CA SER A 116 6.44 -2.59 -22.26
C SER A 116 6.18 -1.83 -20.96
N GLY A 117 5.03 -1.17 -20.82
CA GLY A 117 4.73 -0.28 -19.69
C GLY A 117 4.33 -0.98 -18.39
N LEU A 118 4.27 -2.32 -18.37
CA LEU A 118 4.00 -3.12 -17.18
C LEU A 118 5.27 -3.82 -16.71
N PRO A 119 5.52 -3.88 -15.39
CA PRO A 119 6.74 -4.48 -14.85
C PRO A 119 6.75 -6.02 -14.91
N GLY A 120 5.59 -6.63 -15.12
CA GLY A 120 5.39 -8.08 -15.15
C GLY A 120 4.06 -8.43 -15.83
N ASN A 121 3.60 -9.66 -15.62
CA ASN A 121 2.34 -10.14 -16.20
C ASN A 121 1.17 -9.28 -15.69
N ALA A 122 0.20 -8.96 -16.55
CA ALA A 122 -0.93 -8.12 -16.17
C ALA A 122 -1.85 -8.75 -15.10
N ASP A 123 -1.70 -10.05 -14.81
CA ASP A 123 -2.45 -10.86 -13.84
C ASP A 123 -3.94 -10.54 -13.80
N LEU A 124 -4.55 -10.63 -14.98
CA LEU A 124 -5.98 -10.39 -15.23
C LEU A 124 -6.49 -9.03 -14.68
N GLY A 125 -5.61 -8.03 -14.64
CA GLY A 125 -5.93 -6.67 -14.20
C GLY A 125 -5.51 -6.33 -12.77
N SER A 126 -4.85 -7.25 -12.05
CA SER A 126 -4.38 -7.02 -10.67
C SER A 126 -3.33 -5.92 -10.59
N LEU A 127 -2.38 -5.88 -11.53
CA LEU A 127 -1.38 -4.81 -11.62
C LEU A 127 -2.00 -3.46 -12.03
N SER A 128 -2.99 -3.46 -12.92
CA SER A 128 -3.73 -2.25 -13.29
C SER A 128 -4.63 -1.75 -12.14
N ALA A 129 -5.19 -2.66 -11.34
CA ALA A 129 -5.90 -2.34 -10.11
C ALA A 129 -4.95 -1.83 -9.00
N CYS A 130 -3.67 -2.20 -9.03
CA CYS A 130 -2.63 -1.63 -8.17
C CYS A 130 -2.35 -0.15 -8.53
N VAL A 131 -2.35 0.19 -9.82
CA VAL A 131 -2.28 1.59 -10.28
C VAL A 131 -3.55 2.37 -9.90
N PHE A 132 -4.73 1.74 -9.99
CA PHE A 132 -5.99 2.31 -9.47
C PHE A 132 -5.97 2.50 -7.94
N ALA A 133 -5.30 1.60 -7.23
CA ALA A 133 -5.05 1.72 -5.80
C ALA A 133 -4.10 2.87 -5.49
N ALA A 134 -3.06 3.04 -6.31
CA ALA A 134 -2.10 4.13 -6.24
C ALA A 134 -2.68 5.48 -6.72
N SER A 135 -3.82 5.49 -7.41
CA SER A 135 -4.56 6.71 -7.78
C SER A 135 -5.56 7.18 -6.72
N GLY A 136 -5.70 6.42 -5.62
CA GLY A 136 -6.38 6.90 -4.41
C GLY A 136 -7.25 5.89 -3.67
N CYS A 137 -7.45 4.66 -4.16
CA CYS A 137 -8.34 3.68 -3.51
C CYS A 137 -7.85 2.23 -3.63
N SER A 138 -7.20 1.69 -2.59
CA SER A 138 -6.82 0.27 -2.55
C SER A 138 -7.81 -0.56 -1.73
N ARG A 139 -8.22 -1.71 -2.28
CA ARG A 139 -9.14 -2.64 -1.59
C ARG A 139 -8.34 -3.68 -0.82
N ARG A 140 -8.25 -3.54 0.50
CA ARG A 140 -7.87 -4.65 1.39
C ARG A 140 -9.14 -5.32 1.89
N ARG A 141 -9.26 -6.64 1.72
CA ARG A 141 -10.36 -7.42 2.31
C ARG A 141 -9.93 -7.86 3.71
N ARG A 142 -10.39 -7.16 4.75
CA ARG A 142 -10.57 -7.73 6.10
C ARG A 142 -12.07 -7.75 6.38
N ALA A 143 -12.52 -8.63 7.26
CA ALA A 143 -13.88 -8.69 7.80
C ALA A 143 -14.40 -7.36 8.43
N GLY A 144 -13.59 -6.28 8.44
CA GLY A 144 -14.02 -4.90 8.69
C GLY A 144 -13.89 -4.01 7.45
N ARG A 145 -14.94 -3.97 6.63
CA ARG A 145 -15.57 -2.80 5.95
C ARG A 145 -14.77 -1.49 5.72
N ARG A 146 -13.49 -1.52 5.30
CA ARG A 146 -12.67 -0.30 5.06
C ARG A 146 -11.74 -0.47 3.85
N CYS A 147 -11.63 0.57 3.01
CA CYS A 147 -10.65 0.66 1.92
C CYS A 147 -9.50 1.57 2.34
N TRP A 148 -8.26 1.28 1.98
CA TRP A 148 -7.13 2.12 2.37
C TRP A 148 -6.99 3.25 1.35
N SER A 149 -6.82 4.48 1.82
CA SER A 149 -6.64 5.62 0.93
C SER A 149 -5.20 5.62 0.41
N GLY A 150 -5.04 5.65 -0.91
CA GLY A 150 -3.77 5.93 -1.57
C GLY A 150 -3.53 7.43 -1.75
N VAL A 151 -2.51 7.78 -2.53
CA VAL A 151 -2.28 9.16 -3.00
C VAL A 151 -3.17 9.45 -4.20
N PRO A 152 -3.81 10.61 -4.30
CA PRO A 152 -4.40 11.03 -5.55
C PRO A 152 -3.31 11.30 -6.61
N CYS A 153 -3.20 10.44 -7.63
CA CYS A 153 -2.23 10.64 -8.71
C CYS A 153 -2.67 11.66 -9.77
N CYS A 154 -3.96 12.05 -9.73
CA CYS A 154 -4.55 13.04 -10.62
C CYS A 154 -5.36 14.08 -9.84
N ARG A 155 -5.53 15.27 -10.42
CA ARG A 155 -6.21 16.41 -9.76
C ARG A 155 -7.68 16.14 -9.48
N LYS A 156 -8.31 15.32 -10.31
CA LYS A 156 -9.69 14.90 -10.15
C LYS A 156 -9.88 13.51 -10.75
N PHE A 157 -10.54 12.65 -9.99
CA PHE A 157 -10.97 11.33 -10.41
C PHE A 157 -12.46 11.18 -10.12
N GLU A 158 -13.21 10.63 -11.07
CA GLU A 158 -14.61 10.30 -10.89
C GLU A 158 -14.87 8.87 -11.40
N LEU A 159 -15.40 8.02 -10.53
CA LEU A 159 -15.90 6.70 -10.88
C LEU A 159 -17.41 6.68 -10.75
N ARG A 160 -18.09 6.31 -11.85
CA ARG A 160 -19.52 6.03 -11.88
C ARG A 160 -19.71 4.52 -11.93
N ARG A 161 -20.42 3.98 -10.95
CA ARG A 161 -20.79 2.57 -10.92
C ARG A 161 -22.04 2.35 -11.76
N SER A 162 -22.25 1.11 -12.23
CA SER A 162 -23.42 0.72 -13.01
C SER A 162 -24.76 0.96 -12.30
N ASN A 163 -24.75 0.98 -10.97
CA ASN A 163 -25.92 1.29 -10.14
C ASN A 163 -26.11 2.81 -9.87
N GLY A 164 -25.44 3.67 -10.62
CA GLY A 164 -25.56 5.14 -10.50
C GLY A 164 -24.75 5.77 -9.37
N VAL A 165 -24.13 4.97 -8.49
CA VAL A 165 -23.29 5.48 -7.40
C VAL A 165 -22.05 6.18 -7.95
N ARG A 166 -21.74 7.37 -7.42
CA ARG A 166 -20.60 8.19 -7.84
C ARG A 166 -19.56 8.32 -6.72
N LEU A 167 -18.31 8.04 -7.07
CA LEU A 167 -17.14 8.26 -6.22
C LEU A 167 -16.33 9.38 -6.86
N THR A 168 -16.11 10.45 -6.11
CA THR A 168 -15.32 11.60 -6.58
C THR A 168 -14.13 11.79 -5.64
N VAL A 169 -12.95 11.91 -6.21
CA VAL A 169 -11.71 12.29 -5.51
C VAL A 169 -11.18 13.55 -6.16
N GLU A 170 -10.91 14.58 -5.35
CA GLU A 170 -10.36 15.84 -5.82
C GLU A 170 -9.13 16.21 -5.00
N ALA A 171 -8.04 16.47 -5.71
CA ALA A 171 -6.76 16.87 -5.16
C ALA A 171 -6.12 17.88 -6.13
N PRO A 172 -6.73 19.07 -6.33
CA PRO A 172 -6.30 20.02 -7.37
C PRO A 172 -4.84 20.46 -7.22
N GLY A 173 -4.30 20.41 -6.00
CA GLY A 173 -2.91 20.72 -5.71
C GLY A 173 -1.91 19.59 -5.99
N THR A 174 -2.34 18.39 -6.41
CA THR A 174 -1.43 17.26 -6.66
C THR A 174 -0.51 17.56 -7.85
N SER A 175 0.78 17.29 -7.66
CA SER A 175 1.83 17.46 -8.66
C SER A 175 3.06 16.65 -8.24
N TYR A 176 4.10 16.61 -9.08
CA TYR A 176 5.39 16.04 -8.70
C TYR A 176 5.98 16.71 -7.45
N ALA A 177 5.79 18.02 -7.30
CA ALA A 177 6.23 18.76 -6.11
C ALA A 177 5.31 18.49 -4.91
N ASN A 178 4.00 18.36 -5.12
CA ASN A 178 2.99 18.26 -4.07
C ASN A 178 2.40 16.86 -3.99
N GLN A 179 3.19 15.91 -3.46
CA GLN A 179 2.80 14.50 -3.36
C GLN A 179 2.14 14.13 -2.02
N TYR A 180 2.18 15.00 -1.01
CA TYR A 180 1.74 14.67 0.34
C TYR A 180 0.37 15.25 0.70
N VAL A 181 -0.55 14.40 1.15
CA VAL A 181 -1.83 14.82 1.73
C VAL A 181 -1.57 15.59 3.03
N GLN A 182 -2.08 16.82 3.10
CA GLN A 182 -2.01 17.73 4.24
C GLN A 182 -3.30 17.65 5.07
N SER A 183 -4.43 17.48 4.41
CA SER A 183 -5.73 17.26 5.03
C SER A 183 -6.69 16.61 4.04
N LEU A 184 -7.70 15.93 4.55
CA LEU A 184 -8.72 15.26 3.74
C LEU A 184 -10.10 15.51 4.34
N THR A 185 -11.09 15.75 3.49
CA THR A 185 -12.51 15.70 3.87
C THR A 185 -13.23 14.61 3.11
N LEU A 186 -14.23 14.01 3.75
CA LEU A 186 -15.19 13.10 3.13
C LEU A 186 -16.58 13.72 3.26
N ASN A 187 -17.19 14.07 2.12
CA ASN A 187 -18.47 14.77 2.07
C ASN A 187 -18.48 16.05 2.93
N GLY A 188 -17.39 16.83 2.86
CA GLY A 188 -17.20 18.06 3.63
C GLY A 188 -16.78 17.87 5.09
N LYS A 189 -16.81 16.65 5.64
CA LYS A 189 -16.40 16.39 7.02
C LYS A 189 -14.90 16.08 7.08
N PRO A 190 -14.12 16.72 7.99
CA PRO A 190 -12.71 16.39 8.19
C PRO A 190 -12.50 14.90 8.47
N ARG A 191 -11.43 14.35 7.93
CA ARG A 191 -11.04 12.95 8.10
C ARG A 191 -9.55 12.86 8.35
N ALA A 192 -9.16 12.38 9.52
CA ALA A 192 -7.77 12.19 9.90
C ALA A 192 -7.24 10.81 9.49
N GLU A 193 -8.15 9.87 9.21
CA GLU A 193 -7.83 8.48 8.95
C GLU A 193 -7.41 8.21 7.50
N PRO A 194 -6.33 7.45 7.27
CA PRO A 194 -5.84 7.07 5.95
C PRO A 194 -6.56 5.84 5.37
N TRP A 195 -7.85 5.70 5.68
CA TRP A 195 -8.75 4.71 5.11
C TRP A 195 -10.14 5.31 4.97
N LEU A 196 -10.93 4.78 4.05
CA LEU A 196 -12.29 5.19 3.75
C LEU A 196 -13.27 4.15 4.28
N PRO A 197 -14.45 4.58 4.76
CA PRO A 197 -15.47 3.65 5.19
C PRO A 197 -16.03 2.88 3.98
N GLU A 198 -16.51 1.65 4.18
CA GLU A 198 -17.24 0.90 3.14
C GLU A 198 -18.37 1.72 2.50
N SER A 199 -19.01 2.60 3.28
CA SER A 199 -20.05 3.50 2.80
C SER A 199 -19.62 4.41 1.66
N PHE A 200 -18.33 4.78 1.58
CA PHE A 200 -17.83 5.55 0.45
C PHE A 200 -18.02 4.74 -0.83
N ILE A 201 -17.60 3.48 -0.85
CA ILE A 201 -17.73 2.59 -2.01
C ILE A 201 -19.19 2.25 -2.32
N THR A 202 -20.00 1.98 -1.30
CA THR A 202 -21.38 1.50 -1.48
C THR A 202 -22.39 2.61 -1.76
N ARG A 203 -22.23 3.80 -1.16
CA ARG A 203 -23.16 4.94 -1.30
C ARG A 203 -22.59 6.11 -2.09
N GLY A 204 -21.31 6.06 -2.43
CA GLY A 204 -20.63 7.16 -3.11
C GLY A 204 -20.18 8.25 -2.15
N GLY A 205 -19.69 9.33 -2.73
CA GLY A 205 -19.28 10.51 -2.00
C GLY A 205 -18.16 11.27 -2.70
N ARG A 206 -17.73 12.35 -2.06
CA ARG A 206 -16.66 13.23 -2.51
C ARG A 206 -15.56 13.28 -1.47
N ILE A 207 -14.34 12.99 -1.90
CA ILE A 207 -13.12 13.23 -1.17
C ILE A 207 -12.50 14.52 -1.70
N SER A 208 -12.14 15.43 -0.80
CA SER A 208 -11.34 16.60 -1.15
C SER A 208 -10.06 16.59 -0.31
N ALA A 209 -8.93 16.50 -0.99
CA ALA A 209 -7.61 16.45 -0.38
C ALA A 209 -6.83 17.75 -0.66
N ARG A 210 -6.23 18.31 0.39
CA ARG A 210 -5.23 19.36 0.26
C ARG A 210 -3.86 18.70 0.13
N MET A 211 -3.11 19.02 -0.90
CA MET A 211 -1.78 18.48 -1.16
C MET A 211 -0.68 19.48 -0.74
N GLY A 212 0.53 18.99 -0.50
CA GLY A 212 1.69 19.79 -0.14
C GLY A 212 3.00 19.06 -0.42
N ALA A 213 4.10 19.80 -0.36
CA ALA A 213 5.42 19.32 -0.79
C ALA A 213 6.19 18.51 0.25
N ALA A 214 5.80 18.61 1.53
CA ALA A 214 6.44 17.90 2.63
C ALA A 214 5.44 16.96 3.33
N PRO A 215 5.93 15.88 3.97
CA PRO A 215 5.13 15.04 4.86
C PRO A 215 4.35 15.88 5.89
N SER A 216 3.14 15.44 6.21
CA SER A 216 2.27 16.10 7.20
C SER A 216 1.92 15.15 8.34
N ASN A 217 1.25 15.69 9.36
CA ASN A 217 0.70 14.90 10.47
C ASN A 217 -0.62 14.19 10.10
N TRP A 218 -1.12 14.32 8.87
CA TRP A 218 -2.31 13.62 8.43
C TRP A 218 -2.07 12.10 8.37
N GLY A 219 -3.04 11.30 8.84
CA GLY A 219 -2.93 9.85 8.83
C GLY A 219 -1.92 9.27 9.82
N THR A 220 -1.58 10.01 10.88
CA THR A 220 -0.63 9.58 11.93
C THR A 220 -1.31 9.04 13.20
N ALA A 221 -2.62 9.25 13.35
CA ALA A 221 -3.36 8.81 14.52
C ALA A 221 -3.21 7.29 14.73
N PRO A 222 -2.90 6.82 15.95
CA PRO A 222 -2.86 5.40 16.27
C PRO A 222 -4.16 4.72 15.86
N VAL A 223 -4.03 3.59 15.18
CA VAL A 223 -5.17 2.79 14.74
C VAL A 223 -5.36 1.66 15.74
N ASP A 224 -6.28 1.84 16.67
CA ASP A 224 -6.63 0.82 17.66
C ASP A 224 -7.61 -0.18 17.04
N HIS A 225 -7.15 -1.11 16.21
CA HIS A 225 -8.02 -2.19 15.71
C HIS A 225 -7.33 -3.56 15.74
N TYR A 226 -7.74 -4.37 16.72
CA TYR A 226 -7.63 -5.83 16.77
C TYR A 226 -8.70 -6.49 15.87
#